data_AF-A0A3L7SU80-F1
#
_entry.id   AF-A0A3L7SU80-F1
#
_cell.length_a   1.000
_cell.length_b   1.000
_cell.length_c   1.000
_cell.angle_alpha   90.00
_cell.angle_beta   90.00
_cell.angle_gamma   90.00
#
_symmetry.space_group_name_H-M   'P 1'
#
loop_
_entity.id
_entity.type
_entity.pdbx_description
1 polymer ?
#
loop_
_entity_poly.entity_id
_entity_poly.type
_entity_poly.pdbx_seq_one_letter_code
_entity_poly.pdbx_strand_id
1 'polypeptide(L)'
;EATKVWEDAFKNKRTNEITGRFFNTKPVEELYDMQTDPDNVVNLADKPEHRETLLTMRGKLKEWQLSIRDAGLLPEFERNERAAQNKTTIYQMAQNEKLYDLPAYLDAADLALAKNSINKLKLLELLKSKDSGLRYWGTVGLLMLGKADDETLKALEPMLKDSCGEVVGLAAWTLLQSGQVEKANSVLAEQLKNRVPSVLFVLNVLDLSKVDIKPYVQLINSMVVTGRPMAEYEQRMIDYLRISNNIEAPKGMEKPTKAKAKKKE
;
A
#
# COMPACT_ATOMS: atom_id res chain seq x y z
N GLU A 1 16.37 -2.79 16.48
CA GLU A 1 15.80 -2.46 17.82
C GLU A 1 15.47 -0.98 17.96
N ALA A 2 16.27 -0.07 17.42
CA ALA A 2 16.02 1.38 17.43
C ALA A 2 14.60 1.81 16.97
N THR A 3 14.10 1.29 15.84
CA THR A 3 12.76 1.67 15.32
C THR A 3 11.62 1.33 16.28
N LYS A 4 11.72 0.21 17.03
CA LYS A 4 10.68 -0.17 18.01
C LYS A 4 10.65 0.79 19.20
N VAL A 5 11.82 1.22 19.66
CA VAL A 5 11.94 2.21 20.74
C VAL A 5 11.41 3.57 20.29
N TRP A 6 11.67 3.94 19.04
CA TRP A 6 11.16 5.19 18.46
C TRP A 6 9.64 5.18 18.27
N GLU A 7 9.08 4.07 17.79
CA GLU A 7 7.62 3.89 17.68
C GLU A 7 6.93 3.93 19.05
N ASP A 8 7.53 3.30 20.07
CA ASP A 8 7.03 3.38 21.45
C ASP A 8 7.11 4.82 21.99
N ALA A 9 8.19 5.55 21.71
CA ALA A 9 8.28 6.96 22.07
C ALA A 9 7.17 7.79 21.40
N PHE A 10 6.88 7.54 20.12
CA PHE A 10 5.78 8.21 19.40
C PHE A 10 4.42 7.90 20.01
N LYS A 11 4.10 6.61 20.24
CA LYS A 11 2.84 6.16 20.84
C LYS A 11 2.61 6.74 22.24
N ASN A 12 3.68 6.91 23.01
CA ASN A 12 3.64 7.51 24.35
C ASN A 12 3.83 9.04 24.36
N LYS A 13 3.70 9.71 23.20
CA LYS A 13 3.80 11.18 23.06
C LYS A 13 5.12 11.78 23.57
N ARG A 14 6.22 11.02 23.44
CA ARG A 14 7.59 11.44 23.80
C ARG A 14 8.40 11.99 22.62
N THR A 15 7.83 11.99 21.42
CA THR A 15 8.40 12.64 20.21
C THR A 15 7.84 14.05 20.03
N ASN A 16 8.58 14.91 19.34
CA ASN A 16 8.11 16.24 18.89
C ASN A 16 7.64 16.20 17.42
N GLU A 17 7.32 17.35 16.84
CA GLU A 17 6.86 17.44 15.44
C GLU A 17 7.86 16.85 14.44
N ILE A 18 9.15 17.07 14.66
CA ILE A 18 10.23 16.61 13.76
C ILE A 18 10.47 15.11 13.92
N THR A 19 10.65 14.64 15.16
CA THR A 19 10.97 13.24 15.45
C THR A 19 9.73 12.34 15.40
N GLY A 20 8.52 12.91 15.47
CA GLY A 20 7.26 12.17 15.33
C GLY A 20 6.79 12.02 13.89
N ARG A 21 7.20 12.91 12.97
CA ARG A 21 6.67 12.95 11.59
C ARG A 21 6.77 11.63 10.83
N PHE A 22 7.78 10.81 11.13
CA PHE A 22 7.98 9.50 10.50
C PHE A 22 6.77 8.56 10.64
N PHE A 23 6.03 8.67 11.74
CA PHE A 23 4.86 7.82 12.03
C PHE A 23 3.53 8.45 11.61
N ASN A 24 3.56 9.68 11.11
CA ASN A 24 2.38 10.36 10.54
C ASN A 24 2.26 10.06 9.05
N THR A 25 1.12 10.43 8.46
CA THR A 25 0.93 10.40 7.01
C THR A 25 1.96 11.30 6.35
N LYS A 26 2.74 10.73 5.42
CA LYS A 26 3.72 11.47 4.65
C LYS A 26 3.03 12.46 3.69
N PRO A 27 3.64 13.64 3.44
CA PRO A 27 3.21 14.50 2.34
C PRO A 27 3.40 13.78 0.99
N VAL A 28 2.71 14.26 -0.05
CA VAL A 28 2.80 13.69 -1.41
C VAL A 28 4.21 13.86 -1.97
N GLU A 29 4.81 15.03 -1.74
CA GLU A 29 6.14 15.37 -2.20
C GLU A 29 6.96 16.00 -1.08
N GLU A 30 8.26 15.73 -1.11
CA GLU A 30 9.24 16.32 -0.21
C GLU A 30 10.41 16.86 -1.03
N LEU A 31 10.80 18.11 -0.80
CA LEU A 31 11.95 18.76 -1.43
C LEU A 31 12.84 19.35 -0.33
N TYR A 32 14.14 19.07 -0.38
CA TYR A 32 15.08 19.47 0.66
C TYR A 32 16.32 20.13 0.05
N ASP A 33 16.84 21.14 0.73
CA ASP A 33 18.17 21.70 0.46
C ASP A 33 19.18 21.07 1.44
N MET A 34 19.91 20.07 0.96
CA MET A 34 20.87 19.33 1.80
C MET A 34 22.09 20.16 2.23
N GLN A 35 22.32 21.34 1.65
CA GLN A 35 23.43 22.22 2.08
C GLN A 35 23.06 23.00 3.34
N THR A 36 21.84 23.54 3.38
CA THR A 36 21.34 24.33 4.50
C THR A 36 20.59 23.49 5.54
N ASP A 37 20.07 22.34 5.13
CA ASP A 37 19.35 21.36 5.96
C ASP A 37 19.84 19.92 5.70
N PRO A 38 21.04 19.54 6.22
CA PRO A 38 21.62 18.21 5.99
C PRO A 38 20.76 17.05 6.52
N ASP A 39 19.92 17.32 7.52
CA ASP A 39 19.03 16.33 8.16
C ASP A 39 17.66 16.24 7.46
N ASN A 40 17.43 17.01 6.38
CA ASN A 40 16.20 17.04 5.59
C ASN A 40 14.94 17.21 6.47
N VAL A 41 14.98 18.14 7.42
CA VAL A 41 13.89 18.44 8.35
C VAL A 41 12.85 19.37 7.75
N VAL A 42 13.26 20.35 6.95
CA VAL A 42 12.42 21.42 6.41
C VAL A 42 11.99 21.07 4.99
N ASN A 43 10.76 20.58 4.82
CA ASN A 43 10.21 20.32 3.50
C ASN A 43 9.88 21.63 2.76
N LEU A 44 10.50 21.84 1.61
CA LEU A 44 10.39 23.00 0.73
C LEU A 44 9.34 22.82 -0.39
N ALA A 45 8.70 21.66 -0.51
CA ALA A 45 7.85 21.32 -1.66
C ALA A 45 6.66 22.29 -1.85
N ASP A 46 6.09 22.80 -0.75
CA ASP A 46 4.95 23.72 -0.79
C ASP A 46 5.36 25.21 -0.88
N LYS A 47 6.66 25.52 -0.92
CA LYS A 47 7.17 26.88 -0.95
C LYS A 47 7.15 27.44 -2.39
N PRO A 48 6.42 28.54 -2.67
CA PRO A 48 6.30 29.08 -4.03
C PRO A 48 7.63 29.35 -4.74
N GLU A 49 8.64 29.81 -3.99
CA GLU A 49 9.99 30.10 -4.45
C GLU A 49 10.74 28.86 -4.98
N HIS A 50 10.38 27.66 -4.54
CA HIS A 50 11.00 26.40 -4.96
C HIS A 50 10.18 25.64 -6.02
N ARG A 51 9.07 26.21 -6.49
CA ARG A 51 8.16 25.56 -7.44
C ARG A 51 8.84 25.15 -8.75
N GLU A 52 9.71 26.00 -9.29
CA GLU A 52 10.42 25.71 -10.55
C GLU A 52 11.39 24.53 -10.38
N THR A 53 12.15 24.49 -9.29
CA THR A 53 13.04 23.38 -8.94
C THR A 53 12.26 22.08 -8.81
N LEU A 54 11.14 22.10 -8.07
CA LEU A 54 10.28 20.93 -7.90
C LEU A 54 9.76 20.40 -9.25
N LEU A 55 9.27 21.27 -10.12
CA LEU A 55 8.79 20.89 -11.45
C LEU A 55 9.91 20.33 -12.33
N THR A 56 11.10 20.90 -12.26
CA THR A 56 12.28 20.44 -12.99
C THR A 56 12.70 19.04 -12.53
N MET A 57 12.80 18.82 -11.21
CA MET A 57 13.16 17.51 -10.65
C MET A 57 12.10 16.45 -10.97
N ARG A 58 10.81 16.80 -10.92
CA ARG A 58 9.72 15.89 -11.32
C ARG A 58 9.84 15.50 -12.79
N GLY A 59 10.10 16.47 -13.68
CA GLY A 59 10.33 16.21 -15.10
C GLY A 59 11.52 15.27 -15.33
N LYS A 60 12.65 15.52 -14.65
CA LYS A 60 13.85 14.67 -14.75
C LYS A 60 13.63 13.26 -14.23
N LEU A 61 12.88 13.11 -13.14
CA LEU A 61 12.49 11.79 -12.62
C LEU A 61 11.65 11.04 -13.66
N LYS A 62 10.64 11.68 -14.25
CA LYS A 62 9.78 11.07 -15.27
C LYS A 62 10.58 10.65 -16.51
N GLU A 63 11.46 11.52 -17.00
CA GLU A 63 12.39 11.22 -18.10
C GLU A 63 13.26 9.99 -17.79
N TRP A 64 13.83 9.93 -16.58
CA TRP A 64 14.67 8.82 -16.16
C TRP A 64 13.88 7.51 -16.04
N GLN A 65 12.71 7.51 -15.40
CA GLN A 65 11.85 6.33 -15.27
C GLN A 65 11.45 5.76 -16.62
N LEU A 66 11.09 6.64 -17.58
CA LEU A 66 10.82 6.24 -18.97
C LEU A 66 12.07 5.60 -19.61
N SER A 67 13.24 6.22 -19.46
CA SER A 67 14.48 5.75 -20.08
C SER A 67 14.92 4.37 -19.61
N ILE A 68 14.74 4.06 -18.33
CA ILE A 68 15.12 2.76 -17.74
C ILE A 68 14.00 1.73 -17.83
N ARG A 69 12.81 2.13 -18.31
CA ARG A 69 11.59 1.33 -18.29
C ARG A 69 11.29 0.81 -16.88
N ASP A 70 11.17 1.74 -15.94
CA ASP A 70 10.95 1.44 -14.52
C ASP A 70 9.75 0.51 -14.33
N ALA A 71 9.99 -0.69 -13.79
CA ALA A 71 8.97 -1.70 -13.56
C ALA A 71 8.19 -1.48 -12.25
N GLY A 72 8.48 -0.41 -11.51
CA GLY A 72 7.89 -0.09 -10.21
C GLY A 72 6.46 0.47 -10.25
N LEU A 73 5.88 0.72 -11.44
CA LEU A 73 4.53 1.31 -11.57
C LEU A 73 3.39 0.28 -11.52
N LEU A 74 3.70 -1.01 -11.32
CA LEU A 74 2.71 -2.05 -11.01
C LEU A 74 2.96 -2.60 -9.59
N PRO A 75 1.90 -2.97 -8.85
CA PRO A 75 2.09 -3.63 -7.58
C PRO A 75 2.77 -4.99 -7.80
N GLU A 76 3.53 -5.44 -6.79
CA GLU A 76 4.49 -6.54 -6.94
C GLU A 76 3.84 -7.83 -7.46
N PHE A 77 2.66 -8.20 -6.94
CA PHE A 77 2.01 -9.43 -7.36
C PHE A 77 1.52 -9.34 -8.81
N GLU A 78 0.82 -8.27 -9.19
CA GLU A 78 0.41 -8.04 -10.58
C GLU A 78 1.60 -8.07 -11.56
N ARG A 79 2.70 -7.42 -11.18
CA ARG A 79 3.93 -7.40 -11.99
C ARG A 79 4.49 -8.82 -12.20
N ASN A 80 4.55 -9.62 -11.14
CA ASN A 80 5.07 -10.97 -11.20
C ASN A 80 4.15 -11.90 -12.00
N GLU A 81 2.84 -11.82 -11.79
CA GLU A 81 1.86 -12.59 -12.56
C GLU A 81 1.87 -12.25 -14.04
N ARG A 82 1.89 -10.95 -14.36
CA ARG A 82 1.89 -10.50 -15.74
C ARG A 82 3.12 -11.00 -16.48
N ALA A 83 4.29 -10.99 -15.85
CA ALA A 83 5.50 -11.58 -16.41
C ALA A 83 5.37 -13.10 -16.58
N ALA A 84 4.86 -13.81 -15.56
CA ALA A 84 4.68 -15.26 -15.59
C ALA A 84 3.70 -15.72 -16.69
N GLN A 85 2.53 -15.09 -16.80
CA GLN A 85 1.50 -15.38 -17.81
C GLN A 85 2.00 -15.19 -19.24
N ASN A 86 2.94 -14.26 -19.43
CA ASN A 86 3.57 -13.98 -20.72
C ASN A 86 4.91 -14.71 -20.91
N LYS A 87 5.28 -15.63 -20.00
CA LYS A 87 6.49 -16.45 -20.05
C LYS A 87 7.77 -15.61 -20.24
N THR A 88 7.85 -14.50 -19.52
CA THR A 88 8.92 -13.51 -19.65
C THR A 88 9.48 -13.13 -18.29
N THR A 89 10.66 -12.50 -18.25
CA THR A 89 11.15 -11.88 -17.00
C THR A 89 10.47 -10.53 -16.77
N ILE A 90 10.50 -10.03 -15.53
CA ILE A 90 9.98 -8.68 -15.23
C ILE A 90 10.66 -7.61 -16.09
N TYR A 91 11.98 -7.74 -16.30
CA TYR A 91 12.74 -6.84 -17.16
C TYR A 91 12.19 -6.85 -18.59
N GLN A 92 12.06 -8.02 -19.20
CA GLN A 92 11.54 -8.16 -20.56
C GLN A 92 10.08 -7.72 -20.69
N MET A 93 9.24 -8.00 -19.69
CA MET A 93 7.86 -7.47 -19.62
C MET A 93 7.86 -5.95 -19.64
N ALA A 94 8.70 -5.30 -18.82
CA ALA A 94 8.80 -3.84 -18.76
C ALA A 94 9.32 -3.23 -20.07
N GLN A 95 10.13 -3.96 -20.86
CA GLN A 95 10.56 -3.53 -22.20
C GLN A 95 9.45 -3.66 -23.27
N ASN A 96 8.36 -4.38 -23.00
CA ASN A 96 7.29 -4.62 -23.97
C ASN A 96 6.10 -3.68 -23.73
N GLU A 97 5.92 -2.68 -24.61
CA GLU A 97 4.85 -1.68 -24.51
C GLU A 97 3.43 -2.27 -24.51
N LYS A 98 3.23 -3.46 -25.12
CA LYS A 98 1.91 -4.12 -25.09
C LYS A 98 1.58 -4.73 -23.74
N LEU A 99 2.61 -5.07 -22.95
CA LEU A 99 2.46 -5.65 -21.61
C LEU A 99 2.61 -4.59 -20.51
N TYR A 100 3.29 -3.49 -20.82
CA TYR A 100 3.69 -2.49 -19.86
C TYR A 100 3.70 -1.09 -20.49
N ASP A 101 2.54 -0.43 -20.46
CA ASP A 101 2.37 0.95 -20.93
C ASP A 101 2.84 1.94 -19.86
N LEU A 102 4.17 2.02 -19.70
CA LEU A 102 4.80 2.87 -18.69
C LEU A 102 4.39 4.35 -18.80
N PRO A 103 4.34 5.00 -19.99
CA PRO A 103 3.84 6.36 -20.09
C PRO A 103 2.44 6.53 -19.47
N ALA A 104 1.50 5.63 -19.79
CA ALA A 104 0.15 5.69 -19.24
C ALA A 104 0.13 5.46 -17.72
N TYR A 105 0.98 4.57 -17.19
CA TYR A 105 1.08 4.36 -15.75
C TYR A 105 1.67 5.56 -15.01
N LEU A 106 2.67 6.23 -15.58
CA LEU A 106 3.22 7.46 -15.01
C LEU A 106 2.18 8.57 -14.99
N ASP A 107 1.41 8.75 -16.08
CA ASP A 107 0.32 9.73 -16.11
C ASP A 107 -0.79 9.39 -15.10
N ALA A 108 -1.14 8.11 -14.94
CA ALA A 108 -2.11 7.66 -13.95
C ALA A 108 -1.61 7.85 -12.51
N ALA A 109 -0.33 7.59 -12.25
CA ALA A 109 0.31 7.85 -10.97
C ALA A 109 0.35 9.34 -10.64
N ASP A 110 0.73 10.20 -11.59
CA ASP A 110 0.70 11.66 -11.44
C ASP A 110 -0.71 12.16 -11.07
N LEU A 111 -1.76 11.63 -11.72
CA LEU A 111 -3.15 11.96 -11.41
C LEU A 111 -3.56 11.55 -10.00
N ALA A 112 -3.17 10.34 -9.56
CA ALA A 112 -3.49 9.80 -8.25
C ALA A 112 -2.76 10.55 -7.13
N LEU A 113 -1.45 10.76 -7.29
CA LEU A 113 -0.58 11.38 -6.30
C LEU A 113 -0.87 12.87 -6.14
N ALA A 114 -1.38 13.56 -7.17
CA ALA A 114 -1.80 14.96 -7.07
C ALA A 114 -2.83 15.23 -5.96
N LYS A 115 -3.54 14.21 -5.46
CA LYS A 115 -4.49 14.29 -4.34
C LYS A 115 -5.48 15.45 -4.47
N ASN A 116 -5.95 15.69 -5.70
CA ASN A 116 -6.81 16.82 -6.04
C ASN A 116 -8.15 16.31 -6.56
N SER A 117 -9.24 16.74 -5.93
CA SER A 117 -10.61 16.31 -6.28
C SER A 117 -11.02 16.67 -7.72
N ILE A 118 -10.37 17.65 -8.35
CA ILE A 118 -10.55 17.96 -9.78
C ILE A 118 -10.23 16.75 -10.66
N ASN A 119 -9.32 15.87 -10.23
CA ASN A 119 -8.95 14.67 -10.98
C ASN A 119 -9.96 13.52 -10.84
N LYS A 120 -10.97 13.62 -9.97
CA LYS A 120 -11.93 12.54 -9.67
C LYS A 120 -12.49 11.89 -10.93
N LEU A 121 -12.99 12.67 -11.89
CA LEU A 121 -13.59 12.11 -13.12
C LEU A 121 -12.59 11.31 -13.95
N LYS A 122 -11.33 11.74 -14.02
CA LYS A 122 -10.26 11.00 -14.70
C LYS A 122 -9.91 9.71 -13.96
N LEU A 123 -9.86 9.75 -12.63
CA LEU A 123 -9.63 8.56 -11.80
C LEU A 123 -10.74 7.52 -11.94
N LEU A 124 -12.01 7.96 -12.02
CA LEU A 124 -13.14 7.07 -12.30
C LEU A 124 -13.06 6.43 -13.70
N GLU A 125 -12.52 7.16 -14.69
CA GLU A 125 -12.31 6.61 -16.03
C GLU A 125 -11.24 5.52 -16.04
N LEU A 126 -10.17 5.67 -15.25
CA LEU A 126 -9.12 4.65 -15.12
C LEU A 126 -9.67 3.30 -14.64
N LEU A 127 -10.71 3.28 -13.79
CA LEU A 127 -11.35 2.04 -13.31
C LEU A 127 -11.98 1.20 -14.43
N LYS A 128 -12.30 1.82 -15.57
CA LYS A 128 -12.91 1.14 -16.73
C LYS A 128 -11.87 0.51 -17.66
N SER A 129 -10.59 0.74 -17.41
CA SER A 129 -9.52 0.22 -18.25
C SER A 129 -9.47 -1.31 -18.24
N LYS A 130 -9.11 -1.89 -19.39
CA LYS A 130 -8.79 -3.33 -19.47
C LYS A 130 -7.49 -3.67 -18.75
N ASP A 131 -6.59 -2.70 -18.59
CA ASP A 131 -5.31 -2.87 -17.90
C ASP A 131 -5.48 -2.68 -16.37
N SER A 132 -5.11 -3.71 -15.60
CA SER A 132 -5.14 -3.70 -14.13
C SER A 132 -4.25 -2.64 -13.51
N GLY A 133 -3.15 -2.24 -14.16
CA GLY A 133 -2.26 -1.17 -13.69
C GLY A 133 -2.93 0.20 -13.70
N LEU A 134 -3.72 0.49 -14.73
CA LEU A 134 -4.51 1.72 -14.78
C LEU A 134 -5.63 1.70 -13.75
N ARG A 135 -6.31 0.56 -13.59
CA ARG A 135 -7.33 0.40 -12.53
C ARG A 135 -6.72 0.57 -11.13
N TYR A 136 -5.53 0.03 -10.91
CA TYR A 136 -4.75 0.19 -9.68
C TYR A 136 -4.52 1.67 -9.36
N TRP A 137 -3.91 2.43 -10.27
CA TRP A 137 -3.67 3.86 -10.04
C TRP A 137 -4.96 4.69 -9.91
N GLY A 138 -6.01 4.34 -10.66
CA GLY A 138 -7.35 4.92 -10.47
C GLY A 138 -7.87 4.70 -9.05
N THR A 139 -7.72 3.48 -8.52
CA THR A 139 -8.19 3.12 -7.17
C THR A 139 -7.34 3.76 -6.08
N VAL A 140 -6.01 3.83 -6.27
CA VAL A 140 -5.09 4.57 -5.39
C VAL A 140 -5.51 6.05 -5.31
N GLY A 141 -5.76 6.69 -6.45
CA GLY A 141 -6.17 8.10 -6.47
C GLY A 141 -7.48 8.33 -5.74
N LEU A 142 -8.50 7.49 -5.96
CA LEU A 142 -9.78 7.59 -5.26
C LEU A 142 -9.65 7.36 -3.75
N LEU A 143 -8.81 6.40 -3.33
CA LEU A 143 -8.47 6.21 -1.92
C LEU A 143 -7.85 7.49 -1.33
N MET A 144 -6.89 8.09 -2.03
CA MET A 144 -6.18 9.30 -1.59
C MET A 144 -7.06 10.56 -1.49
N LEU A 145 -8.16 10.63 -2.26
CA LEU A 145 -9.16 11.69 -2.12
C LEU A 145 -9.95 11.60 -0.81
N GLY A 146 -9.86 10.48 -0.09
CA GLY A 146 -10.52 10.27 1.20
C GLY A 146 -11.92 9.69 1.03
N LYS A 147 -12.87 10.13 1.87
CA LYS A 147 -14.24 9.60 1.90
C LYS A 147 -14.89 9.69 0.52
N ALA A 148 -15.27 8.54 -0.02
CA ALA A 148 -15.94 8.40 -1.30
C ALA A 148 -17.41 8.85 -1.21
N ASP A 149 -17.87 9.53 -2.25
CA ASP A 149 -19.29 9.82 -2.46
C ASP A 149 -20.00 8.66 -3.18
N ASP A 150 -21.32 8.75 -3.32
CA ASP A 150 -22.16 7.68 -3.88
C ASP A 150 -21.75 7.28 -5.30
N GLU A 151 -21.36 8.26 -6.13
CA GLU A 151 -20.86 8.00 -7.48
C GLU A 151 -19.58 7.16 -7.45
N THR A 152 -18.63 7.54 -6.58
CA THR A 152 -17.37 6.83 -6.41
C THR A 152 -17.59 5.43 -5.84
N LEU A 153 -18.45 5.30 -4.83
CA LEU A 153 -18.81 4.00 -4.26
C LEU A 153 -19.42 3.07 -5.31
N LYS A 154 -20.36 3.59 -6.13
CA LYS A 154 -20.97 2.84 -7.23
C LYS A 154 -19.93 2.41 -8.28
N ALA A 155 -18.96 3.27 -8.59
CA ALA A 155 -17.89 2.95 -9.53
C ALA A 155 -16.88 1.92 -8.99
N LEU A 156 -16.72 1.83 -7.67
CA LEU A 156 -15.85 0.85 -7.01
C LEU A 156 -16.50 -0.54 -6.86
N GLU A 157 -17.81 -0.66 -7.02
CA GLU A 157 -18.53 -1.94 -6.93
C GLU A 157 -17.92 -3.06 -7.79
N PRO A 158 -17.61 -2.83 -9.09
CA PRO A 158 -16.94 -3.85 -9.90
C PRO A 158 -15.51 -4.14 -9.44
N MET A 159 -14.81 -3.14 -8.87
CA MET A 159 -13.42 -3.29 -8.41
C MET A 159 -13.29 -4.19 -7.19
N LEU A 160 -14.36 -4.39 -6.41
CA LEU A 160 -14.39 -5.38 -5.33
C LEU A 160 -14.31 -6.84 -5.83
N LYS A 161 -14.40 -7.05 -7.15
CA LYS A 161 -14.27 -8.36 -7.82
C LYS A 161 -13.20 -8.33 -8.91
N ASP A 162 -12.27 -7.38 -8.84
CA ASP A 162 -11.21 -7.24 -9.83
C ASP A 162 -10.31 -8.49 -9.90
N SER A 163 -9.72 -8.74 -11.06
CA SER A 163 -8.72 -9.81 -11.24
C SER A 163 -7.43 -9.55 -10.47
N CYS A 164 -7.08 -8.29 -10.22
CA CYS A 164 -5.94 -7.89 -9.42
C CYS A 164 -6.34 -7.75 -7.95
N GLY A 165 -5.76 -8.58 -7.08
CA GLY A 165 -6.12 -8.62 -5.67
C GLY A 165 -5.79 -7.32 -4.91
N GLU A 166 -4.79 -6.57 -5.34
CA GLU A 166 -4.46 -5.25 -4.77
C GLU A 166 -5.52 -4.19 -5.12
N VAL A 167 -6.11 -4.24 -6.32
CA VAL A 167 -7.24 -3.37 -6.69
C VAL A 167 -8.43 -3.62 -5.77
N VAL A 168 -8.78 -4.90 -5.54
CA VAL A 168 -9.84 -5.30 -4.62
C VAL A 168 -9.56 -4.77 -3.20
N GLY A 169 -8.33 -4.94 -2.70
CA GLY A 169 -7.92 -4.48 -1.37
C GLY A 169 -8.02 -2.95 -1.20
N LEU A 170 -7.59 -2.18 -2.22
CA LEU A 170 -7.69 -0.71 -2.21
C LEU A 170 -9.15 -0.23 -2.32
N ALA A 171 -9.98 -0.90 -3.13
CA ALA A 171 -11.40 -0.60 -3.23
C ALA A 171 -12.10 -0.86 -1.89
N ALA A 172 -11.82 -2.00 -1.25
CA ALA A 172 -12.34 -2.31 0.07
C ALA A 172 -11.86 -1.32 1.14
N TRP A 173 -10.60 -0.88 1.10
CA TRP A 173 -10.11 0.20 1.98
C TRP A 173 -10.88 1.50 1.74
N THR A 174 -11.12 1.85 0.48
CA THR A 174 -11.93 3.04 0.14
C THR A 174 -13.35 2.94 0.70
N LEU A 175 -13.95 1.74 0.73
CA LEU A 175 -15.22 1.49 1.39
C LEU A 175 -15.15 1.66 2.92
N LEU A 176 -14.08 1.15 3.57
CA LEU A 176 -13.85 1.31 5.02
C LEU A 176 -13.83 2.78 5.43
N GLN A 177 -13.02 3.60 4.77
CA GLN A 177 -12.94 5.04 5.07
C GLN A 177 -14.26 5.80 4.79
N SER A 178 -15.13 5.21 4.00
CA SER A 178 -16.42 5.78 3.63
C SER A 178 -17.58 5.30 4.49
N GLY A 179 -17.32 4.41 5.45
CA GLY A 179 -18.31 3.87 6.38
C GLY A 179 -19.01 2.60 5.91
N GLN A 180 -18.64 2.04 4.75
CA GLN A 180 -19.21 0.79 4.21
C GLN A 180 -18.53 -0.45 4.81
N VAL A 181 -18.50 -0.51 6.16
CA VAL A 181 -17.65 -1.42 6.94
C VAL A 181 -17.98 -2.88 6.72
N GLU A 182 -19.25 -3.27 6.82
CA GLU A 182 -19.66 -4.69 6.70
C GLU A 182 -19.27 -5.28 5.34
N LYS A 183 -19.53 -4.52 4.27
CA LYS A 183 -19.23 -4.93 2.91
C LYS A 183 -17.73 -5.05 2.67
N ALA A 184 -16.96 -4.05 3.08
CA ALA A 184 -15.51 -4.10 2.97
C ALA A 184 -14.93 -5.28 3.76
N ASN A 185 -15.44 -5.53 4.97
CA ASN A 185 -15.01 -6.66 5.79
C ASN A 185 -15.29 -8.00 5.13
N SER A 186 -16.47 -8.16 4.52
CA SER A 186 -16.79 -9.37 3.77
C SER A 186 -15.79 -9.61 2.63
N VAL A 187 -15.46 -8.59 1.85
CA VAL A 187 -14.54 -8.69 0.71
C VAL A 187 -13.11 -9.01 1.16
N LEU A 188 -12.59 -8.30 2.16
CA LEU A 188 -11.24 -8.53 2.69
C LEU A 188 -11.12 -9.92 3.34
N ALA A 189 -12.13 -10.36 4.08
CA ALA A 189 -12.15 -11.70 4.67
C ALA A 189 -12.19 -12.79 3.59
N GLU A 190 -12.93 -12.57 2.50
CA GLU A 190 -12.96 -13.48 1.36
C GLU A 190 -11.58 -13.58 0.68
N GLN A 191 -10.88 -12.46 0.45
CA GLN A 191 -9.53 -12.49 -0.12
C GLN A 191 -8.54 -13.30 0.76
N LEU A 192 -8.58 -13.09 2.07
CA LEU A 192 -7.75 -13.83 3.02
C LEU A 192 -8.11 -15.32 3.05
N LYS A 193 -9.41 -15.65 3.04
CA LYS A 193 -9.90 -17.04 3.06
C LYS A 193 -9.51 -17.80 1.79
N ASN A 194 -9.64 -17.15 0.64
CA ASN A 194 -9.25 -17.71 -0.66
C ASN A 194 -7.73 -17.72 -0.86
N ARG A 195 -6.98 -17.14 0.10
CA ARG A 195 -5.53 -17.02 0.09
C ARG A 195 -5.01 -16.47 -1.24
N VAL A 196 -5.67 -15.40 -1.72
CA VAL A 196 -5.27 -14.72 -2.96
C VAL A 196 -3.77 -14.44 -2.92
N PRO A 197 -3.07 -14.46 -4.06
CA PRO A 197 -1.63 -14.29 -4.01
C PRO A 197 -1.15 -12.95 -3.42
N SER A 198 -2.01 -11.92 -3.41
CA SER A 198 -1.78 -10.63 -2.77
C SER A 198 -2.11 -10.61 -1.25
N VAL A 199 -2.14 -11.76 -0.55
CA VAL A 199 -2.49 -11.85 0.89
C VAL A 199 -1.70 -10.87 1.75
N LEU A 200 -0.39 -10.73 1.54
CA LEU A 200 0.42 -9.76 2.30
C LEU A 200 -0.11 -8.33 2.16
N PHE A 201 -0.53 -7.94 0.95
CA PHE A 201 -1.16 -6.64 0.70
C PHE A 201 -2.46 -6.49 1.49
N VAL A 202 -3.31 -7.51 1.50
CA VAL A 202 -4.58 -7.50 2.25
C VAL A 202 -4.33 -7.36 3.76
N LEU A 203 -3.34 -8.06 4.31
CA LEU A 203 -2.92 -7.90 5.71
C LEU A 203 -2.41 -6.48 6.00
N ASN A 204 -1.68 -5.87 5.07
CA ASN A 204 -1.24 -4.47 5.18
C ASN A 204 -2.44 -3.50 5.13
N VAL A 205 -3.46 -3.76 4.32
CA VAL A 205 -4.70 -2.97 4.31
C VAL A 205 -5.38 -3.02 5.69
N LEU A 206 -5.45 -4.18 6.34
CA LEU A 206 -6.04 -4.28 7.68
C LEU A 206 -5.32 -3.40 8.72
N ASP A 207 -3.99 -3.38 8.71
CA ASP A 207 -3.23 -2.52 9.61
C ASP A 207 -3.35 -1.03 9.24
N LEU A 208 -3.11 -0.69 7.96
CA LEU A 208 -3.03 0.70 7.52
C LEU A 208 -4.39 1.41 7.55
N SER A 209 -5.48 0.67 7.31
CA SER A 209 -6.84 1.22 7.40
C SER A 209 -7.31 1.44 8.84
N LYS A 210 -6.62 0.86 9.83
CA LYS A 210 -6.99 0.91 11.26
C LYS A 210 -8.41 0.39 11.53
N VAL A 211 -8.89 -0.53 10.68
CA VAL A 211 -10.18 -1.20 10.86
C VAL A 211 -10.19 -2.05 12.13
N ASP A 212 -11.37 -2.23 12.74
CA ASP A 212 -11.53 -3.22 13.81
C ASP A 212 -11.17 -4.61 13.28
N ILE A 213 -10.14 -5.21 13.86
CA ILE A 213 -9.61 -6.50 13.43
C ILE A 213 -10.43 -7.69 13.97
N LYS A 214 -11.33 -7.47 14.95
CA LYS A 214 -12.14 -8.54 15.58
C LYS A 214 -12.83 -9.48 14.58
N PRO A 215 -13.46 -8.99 13.49
CA PRO A 215 -14.10 -9.85 12.49
C PRO A 215 -13.12 -10.81 11.79
N TYR A 216 -11.82 -10.49 11.78
CA TYR A 216 -10.79 -11.26 11.10
C TYR A 216 -10.03 -12.21 12.04
N VAL A 217 -10.21 -12.11 13.36
CA VAL A 217 -9.40 -12.84 14.36
C VAL A 217 -9.37 -14.34 14.11
N GLN A 218 -10.53 -14.96 13.88
CA GLN A 218 -10.60 -16.39 13.61
C GLN A 218 -9.82 -16.77 12.34
N LEU A 219 -9.95 -15.96 11.29
CA LEU A 219 -9.25 -16.18 10.04
C LEU A 219 -7.74 -16.02 10.22
N ILE A 220 -7.29 -14.89 10.78
CA ILE A 220 -5.88 -14.58 11.06
C ILE A 220 -5.24 -15.68 11.92
N ASN A 221 -5.94 -16.18 12.94
CA ASN A 221 -5.44 -17.26 13.80
C ASN A 221 -5.36 -18.62 13.11
N SER A 222 -6.20 -18.87 12.11
CA SER A 222 -6.20 -20.12 11.33
C SER A 222 -5.24 -20.12 10.14
N MET A 223 -4.71 -18.95 9.76
CA MET A 223 -3.78 -18.81 8.65
C MET A 223 -2.41 -19.38 9.02
N VAL A 224 -2.16 -20.61 8.58
CA VAL A 224 -0.81 -21.16 8.50
C VAL A 224 -0.24 -20.86 7.12
N VAL A 225 0.85 -20.09 7.10
CA VAL A 225 1.53 -19.70 5.88
C VAL A 225 2.82 -20.48 5.72
N THR A 226 2.78 -21.52 4.88
CA THR A 226 3.94 -22.37 4.59
C THR A 226 4.00 -22.69 3.09
N GLY A 227 5.22 -22.92 2.57
CA GLY A 227 5.42 -23.46 1.22
C GLY A 227 5.06 -22.53 0.05
N ARG A 228 5.01 -21.21 0.27
CA ARG A 228 4.69 -20.22 -0.78
C ARG A 228 5.70 -19.07 -0.78
N PRO A 229 5.91 -18.40 -1.93
CA PRO A 229 6.59 -17.10 -1.95
C PRO A 229 5.97 -16.16 -0.92
N MET A 230 6.79 -15.35 -0.24
CA MET A 230 6.37 -14.41 0.81
C MET A 230 5.80 -15.00 2.11
N ALA A 231 5.82 -16.33 2.29
CA ALA A 231 5.22 -16.96 3.47
C ALA A 231 5.72 -16.42 4.82
N GLU A 232 7.02 -16.16 4.93
CA GLU A 232 7.63 -15.59 6.13
C GLU A 232 7.14 -14.17 6.41
N TYR A 233 6.95 -13.35 5.38
CA TYR A 233 6.46 -11.98 5.52
C TYR A 233 4.98 -11.96 5.93
N GLU A 234 4.16 -12.81 5.31
CA GLU A 234 2.75 -12.99 5.70
C GLU A 234 2.64 -13.45 7.15
N GLN A 235 3.44 -14.44 7.57
CA GLN A 235 3.45 -14.90 8.97
C GLN A 235 3.88 -13.79 9.93
N ARG A 236 4.92 -13.01 9.58
CA ARG A 236 5.35 -11.86 10.38
C ARG A 236 4.27 -10.80 10.51
N MET A 237 3.51 -10.55 9.44
CA MET A 237 2.42 -9.57 9.45
C MET A 237 1.22 -10.06 10.26
N ILE A 238 0.88 -11.36 10.15
CA ILE A 238 -0.12 -12.01 11.01
C ILE A 238 0.26 -11.88 12.49
N ASP A 239 1.52 -12.19 12.83
CA ASP A 239 2.01 -12.03 14.20
C ASP A 239 1.95 -10.57 14.67
N TYR A 240 2.31 -9.63 13.80
CA TYR A 240 2.25 -8.20 14.10
C TYR A 240 0.82 -7.75 14.37
N LEU A 241 -0.14 -8.08 13.49
CA LEU A 241 -1.56 -7.75 13.66
C LEU A 241 -2.11 -8.31 14.97
N ARG A 242 -1.71 -9.54 15.33
CA ARG A 242 -2.14 -10.17 16.59
C ARG A 242 -1.58 -9.43 17.81
N ILE A 243 -0.28 -9.18 17.84
CA ILE A 243 0.38 -8.50 18.97
C ILE A 243 -0.12 -7.06 19.11
N SER A 244 -0.19 -6.31 18.02
CA SER A 244 -0.61 -4.89 18.02
C SER A 244 -2.07 -4.69 18.44
N ASN A 245 -2.92 -5.72 18.30
CA ASN A 245 -4.33 -5.69 18.67
C ASN A 245 -4.67 -6.55 19.90
N ASN A 246 -3.67 -7.00 20.67
CA ASN A 246 -3.85 -7.83 21.88
C ASN A 246 -4.65 -9.13 21.64
N ILE A 247 -4.43 -9.79 20.50
CA ILE A 247 -5.06 -11.07 20.14
C ILE A 247 -4.16 -12.23 20.58
N GLU A 248 -4.73 -13.19 21.33
CA GLU A 248 -3.98 -14.32 21.88
C GLU A 248 -3.46 -15.32 20.82
N ALA A 249 -2.34 -15.98 21.19
CA ALA A 249 -1.92 -17.34 20.80
C ALA A 249 -3.02 -18.35 20.42
N PRO A 250 -3.16 -18.90 19.19
CA PRO A 250 -3.65 -20.27 19.09
C PRO A 250 -2.73 -21.18 19.92
N LYS A 251 -3.31 -22.08 20.73
CA LYS A 251 -2.55 -23.04 21.53
C LYS A 251 -1.58 -23.82 20.63
N GLY A 252 -0.28 -23.80 20.96
CA GLY A 252 0.79 -24.47 20.18
C GLY A 252 1.51 -23.59 19.15
N MET A 253 1.08 -22.35 18.92
CA MET A 253 1.77 -21.34 18.09
C MET A 253 2.31 -20.15 18.89
N GLU A 254 2.46 -20.32 20.19
CA GLU A 254 3.11 -19.33 21.06
C GLU A 254 4.59 -19.20 20.67
N LYS A 255 5.05 -17.98 20.38
CA LYS A 255 6.50 -17.73 20.30
C LYS A 255 7.11 -18.09 21.65
N PRO A 256 8.24 -18.81 21.69
CA PRO A 256 8.91 -19.08 22.95
C PRO A 256 9.24 -17.74 23.62
N THR A 257 8.66 -17.51 24.80
CA THR A 257 9.01 -16.36 25.61
C THR A 257 10.49 -16.46 25.98
N LYS A 258 11.24 -15.34 25.92
CA LYS A 258 12.67 -15.29 26.28
C LYS A 258 12.97 -15.89 27.68
N ALA A 259 11.96 -15.99 28.55
CA ALA A 259 12.03 -16.66 29.84
C ALA A 259 12.22 -18.20 29.75
N LYS A 260 11.77 -18.86 28.68
CA LYS A 260 11.93 -20.32 28.49
C LYS A 260 13.28 -20.71 27.88
N ALA A 261 14.02 -19.79 27.28
CA ALA A 261 15.32 -20.06 26.67
C ALA A 261 16.46 -20.19 27.70
N LYS A 262 16.33 -19.59 28.89
CA LYS A 262 17.34 -19.66 29.97
C LYS A 262 17.25 -20.91 30.86
N LYS A 263 16.36 -21.87 30.56
CA LYS A 263 16.24 -23.13 31.31
C LYS A 263 16.81 -24.36 30.59
N LYS A 264 17.51 -24.14 29.48
CA LYS A 264 18.22 -25.18 28.72
C LYS A 264 19.62 -24.69 28.33
N GLU A 265 20.42 -24.38 29.33
CA GLU A 265 21.89 -24.43 29.28
C GLU A 265 22.36 -25.06 30.60
#